data_AF-A0A3A8ISF1-F1
#
_entry.id   AF-A0A3A8ISF1-F1
#
_cell.length_a   1.000
_cell.length_b   1.000
_cell.length_c   1.000
_cell.angle_alpha   90.00
_cell.angle_beta   90.00
_cell.angle_gamma   90.00
#
_symmetry.space_group_name_H-M   'P 1'
#
loop_
_entity.id
_entity.type
_entity.pdbx_description
1 polymer ?
#
loop_
_entity_poly.entity_id
_entity_poly.type
_entity_poly.pdbx_seq_one_letter_code
_entity_poly.pdbx_strand_id
1 'polypeptide(L)'
;TTPTFALPPTGAPPAEVDPKTGRRKSAKAEAAAVQERIAPRKRVTDDEDTLDEAAPETNPGAMSASQDDEDAPRFIKRELPRPRGRFTRVEAQRLSFFELTRAEGKATLEAAIEATEHRYSLLRTLEHRYNGPRGELTQVDMENVLRQHGIMETLEAQEKRNLQTAYASQRGAAGRVAWALGLSPSELQRLTHALLLEEEVEALRERFRNEVLATSHLTHRLDLLGKDKYLADLGIQKRFTESLRKELERLVKDSMSDATDLHSLANVVGRKHGAPAELVTRAFERLGLTEKLRKQLSSQTVNPSH
;
A
#
# COMPACT_ATOMS: atom_id res chain seq x y z
N THR A 1 2.46 46.30 -20.08
CA THR A 1 3.62 45.40 -20.23
C THR A 1 3.33 44.13 -19.47
N THR A 2 2.96 43.07 -20.19
CA THR A 2 2.61 41.75 -19.65
C THR A 2 3.88 40.99 -19.25
N PRO A 3 4.00 40.47 -18.02
CA PRO A 3 5.12 39.60 -17.67
C PRO A 3 4.89 38.18 -18.20
N THR A 4 5.72 37.78 -19.16
CA THR A 4 5.84 36.41 -19.68
C THR A 4 6.56 35.55 -18.65
N PHE A 5 5.89 34.52 -18.11
CA PHE A 5 6.54 33.48 -17.31
C PHE A 5 7.06 32.36 -18.21
N ALA A 6 8.37 32.12 -18.17
CA ALA A 6 9.03 31.02 -18.88
C ALA A 6 8.83 29.69 -18.12
N LEU A 7 8.48 28.63 -18.84
CA LEU A 7 8.42 27.25 -18.33
C LEU A 7 9.84 26.68 -18.15
N PRO A 8 10.08 25.83 -17.13
CA PRO A 8 11.38 25.20 -16.91
C PRO A 8 11.66 24.11 -17.98
N PRO A 9 12.93 23.87 -18.36
CA PRO A 9 13.27 22.83 -19.31
C PRO A 9 13.06 21.43 -18.71
N THR A 10 12.18 20.66 -19.33
CA THR A 10 12.09 19.21 -19.18
C THR A 10 13.25 18.56 -19.93
N GLY A 11 14.22 18.00 -19.22
CA GLY A 11 15.26 17.18 -19.82
C GLY A 11 16.12 16.53 -18.74
N ALA A 12 15.77 15.32 -18.33
CA ALA A 12 16.70 14.48 -17.59
C ALA A 12 17.89 14.13 -18.51
N PRO A 13 19.14 14.15 -18.02
CA PRO A 13 20.28 13.79 -18.85
C PRO A 13 20.20 12.29 -19.22
N PRO A 14 20.58 11.90 -20.45
CA PRO A 14 20.57 10.51 -20.86
C PRO A 14 21.63 9.73 -20.06
N ALA A 15 21.26 8.55 -19.59
CA ALA A 15 22.18 7.62 -18.94
C ALA A 15 23.25 7.17 -19.94
N GLU A 16 24.53 7.45 -19.64
CA GLU A 16 25.67 6.93 -20.40
C GLU A 16 25.71 5.39 -20.29
N VAL A 17 25.69 4.74 -21.45
CA VAL A 17 25.79 3.28 -21.58
C VAL A 17 27.19 2.98 -22.11
N ASP A 18 27.97 2.21 -21.35
CA ASP A 18 29.34 1.81 -21.70
C ASP A 18 29.32 0.87 -22.94
N PRO A 19 29.94 1.23 -24.08
CA PRO A 19 29.72 0.56 -25.37
C PRO A 19 30.36 -0.82 -25.51
N LYS A 20 30.94 -1.39 -24.46
CA LYS A 20 31.62 -2.71 -24.54
C LYS A 20 30.89 -3.88 -23.87
N THR A 21 29.84 -3.65 -23.07
CA THR A 21 29.17 -4.76 -22.34
C THR A 21 27.65 -4.63 -22.19
N GLY A 22 27.01 -3.58 -22.69
CA GLY A 22 25.55 -3.52 -22.86
C GLY A 22 24.71 -3.72 -21.58
N ARG A 23 25.26 -3.49 -20.38
CA ARG A 23 24.56 -3.70 -19.10
C ARG A 23 24.49 -2.41 -18.29
N ARG A 24 23.29 -2.04 -17.84
CA ARG A 24 23.04 -0.85 -16.98
C ARG A 24 23.84 -0.97 -15.67
N LYS A 25 24.71 0.01 -15.38
CA LYS A 25 25.41 0.12 -14.08
C LYS A 25 24.34 0.34 -12.99
N SER A 26 24.23 -0.60 -12.06
CA SER A 26 23.33 -0.49 -10.92
C SER A 26 24.00 0.31 -9.80
N ALA A 27 23.24 1.21 -9.17
CA ALA A 27 23.66 2.08 -8.07
C ALA A 27 24.25 1.35 -6.83
N LYS A 28 24.24 0.01 -6.82
CA LYS A 28 24.82 -0.83 -5.77
C LYS A 28 26.33 -1.02 -5.92
N ALA A 29 26.89 -0.88 -7.14
CA ALA A 29 28.33 -1.00 -7.38
C ALA A 29 29.10 0.29 -7.05
N GLU A 30 28.45 1.44 -7.15
CA GLU A 30 29.06 2.75 -6.87
C GLU A 30 29.21 3.02 -5.37
N ALA A 31 28.26 2.51 -4.55
CA ALA A 31 28.34 2.59 -3.09
C ALA A 31 29.46 1.72 -2.48
N ALA A 32 29.86 0.63 -3.15
CA ALA A 32 30.97 -0.22 -2.71
C ALA A 32 32.34 0.46 -2.95
N ALA A 33 32.50 1.17 -4.07
CA ALA A 33 33.74 1.87 -4.41
C ALA A 33 34.02 3.11 -3.54
N VAL A 34 32.98 3.71 -2.96
CA VAL A 34 33.12 4.85 -2.04
C VAL A 34 33.47 4.39 -0.61
N GLN A 35 33.01 3.19 -0.19
CA GLN A 35 33.35 2.62 1.12
C GLN A 35 34.81 2.12 1.21
N GLU A 36 35.43 1.72 0.09
CA GLU A 36 36.86 1.34 0.06
C GLU A 36 37.84 2.52 0.12
N ARG A 37 37.39 3.75 -0.15
CA ARG A 37 38.25 4.95 -0.14
C ARG A 37 38.37 5.65 1.22
N ILE A 38 37.57 5.26 2.21
CA ILE A 38 37.53 5.88 3.56
C ILE A 38 37.79 4.82 4.64
N ALA A 39 38.76 3.93 4.41
CA ALA A 39 39.22 2.99 5.43
C ALA A 39 40.73 3.23 5.70
N PRO A 40 41.13 3.50 6.95
CA PRO A 40 42.54 3.60 7.29
C PRO A 40 43.16 2.19 7.33
N ARG A 41 44.21 1.99 6.52
CA ARG A 41 44.98 0.74 6.43
C ARG A 41 45.57 0.36 7.79
N LYS A 42 45.03 -0.72 8.38
CA LYS A 42 45.58 -1.37 9.57
C LYS A 42 46.86 -2.12 9.17
N ARG A 43 47.97 -1.84 9.85
CA ARG A 43 49.24 -2.56 9.69
C ARG A 43 49.04 -4.04 10.02
N VAL A 44 49.59 -4.88 9.16
CA VAL A 44 49.84 -6.30 9.41
C VAL A 44 51.06 -6.38 10.34
N THR A 45 50.90 -7.06 11.46
CA THR A 45 52.00 -7.70 12.18
C THR A 45 51.61 -9.16 12.27
N ASP A 46 52.29 -9.97 11.46
CA ASP A 46 52.36 -11.42 11.60
C ASP A 46 53.05 -11.73 12.93
N ASP A 47 52.53 -12.73 13.64
CA ASP A 47 53.34 -13.80 14.22
C ASP A 47 52.39 -14.95 14.60
N GLU A 48 52.58 -16.09 13.92
CA GLU A 48 51.99 -17.38 14.22
C GLU A 48 52.74 -18.10 15.37
N ASP A 49 52.11 -19.16 15.85
CA ASP A 49 52.67 -20.29 16.58
C ASP A 49 53.02 -20.13 18.06
N THR A 50 52.19 -20.67 18.95
CA THR A 50 52.39 -22.03 19.51
C THR A 50 51.40 -22.39 20.64
N LEU A 51 50.77 -23.56 20.45
CA LEU A 51 50.32 -24.64 21.33
C LEU A 51 50.26 -24.51 22.87
N ASP A 52 49.11 -24.97 23.38
CA ASP A 52 48.84 -25.89 24.50
C ASP A 52 48.97 -25.52 26.00
N GLU A 53 47.95 -26.05 26.70
CA GLU A 53 47.90 -26.63 28.05
C GLU A 53 47.58 -25.78 29.32
N ALA A 54 46.55 -26.30 30.00
CA ALA A 54 46.40 -26.51 31.45
C ALA A 54 46.17 -25.32 32.42
N ALA A 55 45.00 -25.36 33.07
CA ALA A 55 44.79 -24.91 34.45
C ALA A 55 45.39 -25.96 35.44
N PRO A 56 45.47 -25.76 36.80
CA PRO A 56 44.86 -24.72 37.64
C PRO A 56 45.72 -24.25 38.86
N GLU A 57 45.09 -23.42 39.70
CA GLU A 57 45.21 -23.37 41.19
C GLU A 57 46.30 -22.55 41.95
N THR A 58 45.78 -21.78 42.92
CA THR A 58 46.32 -21.40 44.26
C THR A 58 47.14 -20.10 44.50
N ASN A 59 46.45 -19.13 45.13
CA ASN A 59 46.78 -18.20 46.26
C ASN A 59 48.16 -18.34 46.96
N PRO A 60 48.66 -17.38 47.80
CA PRO A 60 48.05 -16.14 48.35
C PRO A 60 48.98 -14.89 48.46
N GLY A 61 48.38 -13.74 48.77
CA GLY A 61 48.85 -12.72 49.73
C GLY A 61 50.30 -12.20 49.72
N ALA A 62 50.47 -10.95 49.29
CA ALA A 62 51.47 -10.05 49.87
C ALA A 62 50.89 -8.63 49.94
N MET A 63 50.58 -8.20 51.16
CA MET A 63 50.39 -6.80 51.49
C MET A 63 51.71 -6.05 51.32
N SER A 64 51.67 -4.86 50.75
CA SER A 64 52.47 -3.73 51.23
C SER A 64 51.79 -2.44 50.81
N ALA A 65 51.33 -1.72 51.82
CA ALA A 65 50.84 -0.36 51.72
C ALA A 65 52.01 0.62 51.58
N SER A 66 51.85 1.59 50.70
CA SER A 66 52.41 2.95 50.77
C SER A 66 51.40 3.80 49.99
N GLN A 67 50.47 4.52 50.64
CA GLN A 67 50.69 5.83 51.27
C GLN A 67 51.66 6.68 50.44
N ASP A 68 51.16 7.33 49.40
CA ASP A 68 50.81 8.76 49.42
C ASP A 68 50.45 9.20 47.99
N ASP A 69 49.21 9.67 47.81
CA ASP A 69 48.81 10.68 46.83
C ASP A 69 47.33 11.01 47.08
N GLU A 70 47.11 11.80 48.14
CA GLU A 70 45.92 12.61 48.29
C GLU A 70 46.03 13.81 47.33
N ASP A 71 45.36 13.76 46.18
CA ASP A 71 44.66 14.90 45.56
C ASP A 71 44.10 14.55 44.17
N ALA A 72 43.01 13.79 44.15
CA ALA A 72 42.13 13.75 42.97
C ALA A 72 40.67 13.73 43.43
N PRO A 73 39.82 14.66 42.95
CA PRO A 73 38.42 14.65 43.32
C PRO A 73 37.81 13.32 42.86
N ARG A 74 37.39 12.50 43.81
CA ARG A 74 36.66 11.26 43.54
C ARG A 74 35.30 11.63 42.96
N PHE A 75 35.25 11.82 41.65
CA PHE A 75 34.00 11.84 40.92
C PHE A 75 33.29 10.52 41.23
N ILE A 76 32.20 10.60 42.00
CA ILE A 76 31.27 9.51 42.17
C ILE A 76 30.80 9.17 40.76
N LYS A 77 31.40 8.14 40.16
CA LYS A 77 31.04 7.61 38.85
C LYS A 77 29.62 7.08 39.00
N ARG A 78 28.64 7.95 38.80
CA ARG A 78 27.25 7.58 38.58
C ARG A 78 27.31 6.62 37.40
N GLU A 79 27.01 5.35 37.63
CA GLU A 79 26.96 4.34 36.57
C GLU A 79 25.82 4.71 35.62
N LEU A 80 26.14 5.57 34.66
CA LEU A 80 25.28 5.82 33.53
C LEU A 80 25.19 4.50 32.74
N PRO A 81 23.98 4.08 32.35
CA PRO A 81 23.81 2.90 31.52
C PRO A 81 24.75 2.98 30.31
N ARG A 82 25.48 1.90 30.02
CA ARG A 82 26.46 1.86 28.93
C ARG A 82 25.82 2.43 27.65
N PRO A 83 26.48 3.39 26.96
CA PRO A 83 25.88 4.03 25.78
C PRO A 83 25.57 2.95 24.74
N ARG A 84 24.29 2.70 24.51
CA ARG A 84 23.83 1.74 23.50
C ARG A 84 24.16 2.31 22.12
N GLY A 85 24.62 1.44 21.22
CA GLY A 85 25.19 1.82 19.93
C GLY A 85 24.27 2.66 19.05
N ARG A 86 24.87 3.25 18.00
CA ARG A 86 24.33 4.27 17.06
C ARG A 86 22.99 3.98 16.36
N PHE A 87 22.30 2.90 16.72
CA PHE A 87 21.05 2.43 16.13
C PHE A 87 19.95 2.09 17.13
N THR A 88 20.13 2.29 18.45
CA THR A 88 18.98 2.22 19.37
C THR A 88 18.15 3.48 19.23
N ARG A 89 17.13 3.42 18.38
CA ARG A 89 16.01 4.38 18.42
C ARG A 89 15.36 4.22 19.79
N VAL A 90 15.66 5.13 20.71
CA VAL A 90 14.90 5.25 21.95
C VAL A 90 13.52 5.74 21.53
N GLU A 91 12.52 4.87 21.60
CA GLU A 91 11.13 5.32 21.43
C GLU A 91 10.87 6.43 22.44
N ALA A 92 10.27 7.52 21.98
CA ALA A 92 9.93 8.64 22.86
C ALA A 92 9.06 8.11 24.01
N GLN A 93 9.32 8.60 25.22
CA GLN A 93 8.55 8.20 26.40
C GLN A 93 7.09 8.55 26.18
N ARG A 94 6.22 7.53 26.14
CA ARG A 94 4.78 7.70 25.99
C ARG A 94 4.20 8.32 27.26
N LEU A 95 3.29 9.27 27.07
CA LEU A 95 2.56 9.98 28.11
C LEU A 95 1.51 9.08 28.76
N SER A 96 0.99 9.48 29.91
CA SER A 96 -0.03 8.69 30.63
C SER A 96 -1.42 8.87 30.01
N PHE A 97 -2.21 7.79 29.96
CA PHE A 97 -3.64 7.83 29.62
C PHE A 97 -4.41 8.91 30.39
N PHE A 98 -4.07 9.13 31.66
CA PHE A 98 -4.76 10.10 32.52
C PHE A 98 -4.62 11.54 32.03
N GLU A 99 -3.64 11.86 31.18
CA GLU A 99 -3.55 13.18 30.56
C GLU A 99 -4.67 13.41 29.56
N LEU A 100 -5.08 12.36 28.82
CA LEU A 100 -6.20 12.43 27.89
C LEU A 100 -7.54 12.62 28.61
N THR A 101 -7.67 12.16 29.86
CA THR A 101 -8.90 12.35 30.65
C THR A 101 -9.06 13.76 31.24
N ARG A 102 -7.99 14.58 31.26
CA ARG A 102 -8.05 15.95 31.79
C ARG A 102 -8.74 16.89 30.80
N ALA A 103 -9.15 18.07 31.29
CA ALA A 103 -9.78 19.10 30.46
C ALA A 103 -8.91 19.52 29.26
N GLU A 104 -7.58 19.61 29.43
CA GLU A 104 -6.62 19.91 28.35
C GLU A 104 -6.55 18.77 27.30
N GLY A 105 -6.89 17.55 27.71
CA GLY A 105 -6.96 16.38 26.84
C GLY A 105 -8.03 16.53 25.75
N LYS A 106 -9.12 17.24 26.04
CA LYS A 106 -10.19 17.49 25.05
C LYS A 106 -9.67 18.21 23.81
N ALA A 107 -8.98 19.33 23.97
CA ALA A 107 -8.42 20.10 22.85
C ALA A 107 -7.39 19.28 22.05
N THR A 108 -6.61 18.44 22.74
CA THR A 108 -5.65 17.54 22.09
C THR A 108 -6.34 16.47 21.25
N LEU A 109 -7.45 15.91 21.76
CA LEU A 109 -8.25 14.90 21.06
C LEU A 109 -9.00 15.49 19.87
N GLU A 110 -9.58 16.69 20.00
CA GLU A 110 -10.23 17.40 18.91
C GLU A 110 -9.25 17.67 17.75
N ALA A 111 -8.06 18.19 18.05
CA ALA A 111 -7.01 18.38 17.04
C ALA A 111 -6.57 17.05 16.39
N ALA A 112 -6.53 15.96 17.15
CA ALA A 112 -6.21 14.64 16.60
C ALA A 112 -7.34 14.08 15.72
N ILE A 113 -8.61 14.34 16.05
CA ILE A 113 -9.77 13.96 15.23
C ILE A 113 -9.73 14.71 13.90
N GLU A 114 -9.46 16.02 13.91
CA GLU A 114 -9.33 16.81 12.68
C GLU A 114 -8.21 16.29 11.76
N ALA A 115 -7.12 15.79 12.33
CA ALA A 115 -5.99 15.26 11.58
C ALA A 115 -6.18 13.81 11.10
N THR A 116 -7.22 13.10 11.55
CA THR A 116 -7.40 11.66 11.27
C THR A 116 -8.68 11.38 10.51
N GLU A 117 -8.67 10.33 9.68
CA GLU A 117 -9.84 9.99 8.86
C GLU A 117 -10.88 9.16 9.61
N HIS A 118 -10.44 8.33 10.56
CA HIS A 118 -11.28 7.38 11.30
C HIS A 118 -10.64 6.91 12.62
N ARG A 119 -11.44 6.28 13.49
CA ARG A 119 -11.08 5.83 14.84
C ARG A 119 -9.86 4.92 14.90
N TYR A 120 -9.67 4.03 13.93
CA TYR A 120 -8.46 3.18 13.90
C TYR A 120 -7.18 3.98 13.62
N SER A 121 -7.24 5.04 12.82
CA SER A 121 -6.10 5.93 12.58
C SER A 121 -5.85 6.82 13.79
N LEU A 122 -6.92 7.28 14.46
CA LEU A 122 -6.83 7.99 15.72
C LEU A 122 -6.16 7.13 16.80
N LEU A 123 -6.59 5.88 16.96
CA LEU A 123 -6.02 4.94 17.93
C LEU A 123 -4.53 4.75 17.67
N ARG A 124 -4.13 4.42 16.42
CA ARG A 124 -2.70 4.31 16.06
C ARG A 124 -1.95 5.58 16.41
N THR A 125 -2.49 6.76 16.07
CA THR A 125 -1.84 8.06 16.37
C THR A 125 -1.67 8.27 17.88
N LEU A 126 -2.66 7.90 18.69
CA LEU A 126 -2.61 8.02 20.14
C LEU A 126 -1.71 6.98 20.80
N GLU A 127 -1.69 5.74 20.33
CA GLU A 127 -0.80 4.66 20.82
C GLU A 127 0.69 5.02 20.72
N HIS A 128 1.08 5.81 19.71
CA HIS A 128 2.46 6.28 19.56
C HIS A 128 2.84 7.33 20.62
N ARG A 129 1.85 8.01 21.21
CA ARG A 129 2.07 9.14 22.13
C ARG A 129 1.69 8.84 23.57
N TYR A 130 0.75 7.94 23.80
CA TYR A 130 0.15 7.65 25.10
C TYR A 130 0.17 6.15 25.39
N ASN A 131 0.39 5.82 26.66
CA ASN A 131 0.12 4.48 27.20
C ASN A 131 -1.33 4.41 27.68
N GLY A 132 -1.93 3.22 27.60
CA GLY A 132 -3.23 2.93 28.18
C GLY A 132 -3.17 2.75 29.69
N PRO A 133 -4.34 2.65 30.36
CA PRO A 133 -4.42 2.50 31.81
C PRO A 133 -3.81 1.19 32.33
N ARG A 134 -3.73 0.16 31.49
CA ARG A 134 -3.17 -1.18 31.80
C ARG A 134 -1.98 -1.56 30.92
N GLY A 135 -1.33 -0.58 30.29
CA GLY A 135 -0.22 -0.81 29.36
C GLY A 135 -0.49 -0.18 28.00
N GLU A 136 -0.92 -0.99 27.03
CA GLU A 136 -1.27 -0.50 25.69
C GLU A 136 -2.63 0.21 25.69
N LEU A 137 -2.74 1.28 24.90
CA LEU A 137 -4.00 2.00 24.74
C LEU A 137 -4.94 1.17 23.88
N THR A 138 -6.10 0.79 24.42
CA THR A 138 -7.07 0.01 23.65
C THR A 138 -8.10 0.92 22.96
N GLN A 139 -8.78 0.38 21.94
CA GLN A 139 -9.90 1.08 21.30
C GLN A 139 -10.99 1.47 22.31
N VAL A 140 -11.30 0.60 23.25
CA VAL A 140 -12.33 0.83 24.28
C VAL A 140 -11.92 1.99 25.19
N ASP A 141 -10.65 2.07 25.58
CA ASP A 141 -10.14 3.17 26.40
C ASP A 141 -10.26 4.51 25.67
N MET A 142 -9.86 4.56 24.40
CA MET A 142 -10.00 5.75 23.56
C MET A 142 -11.47 6.17 23.43
N GLU A 143 -12.37 5.24 23.08
CA GLU A 143 -13.80 5.53 22.92
C GLU A 143 -14.43 6.03 24.23
N ASN A 144 -14.03 5.48 25.38
CA ASN A 144 -14.50 5.96 26.68
C ASN A 144 -14.08 7.40 26.96
N VAL A 145 -12.84 7.77 26.65
CA VAL A 145 -12.36 9.16 26.84
C VAL A 145 -13.08 10.12 25.89
N LEU A 146 -13.29 9.72 24.63
CA LEU A 146 -14.06 10.52 23.67
C LEU A 146 -15.49 10.75 24.14
N ARG A 147 -16.14 9.72 24.71
CA ARG A 147 -17.48 9.85 25.32
C ARG A 147 -17.48 10.75 26.55
N GLN A 148 -16.48 10.64 27.43
CA GLN A 148 -16.35 11.49 28.61
C GLN A 148 -16.24 12.98 28.26
N HIS A 149 -15.54 13.31 27.17
CA HIS A 149 -15.40 14.69 26.69
C HIS A 149 -16.55 15.16 25.78
N GLY A 150 -17.48 14.27 25.42
CA GLY A 150 -18.61 14.56 24.54
C GLY A 150 -18.23 14.79 23.08
N ILE A 151 -17.12 14.22 22.61
CA ILE A 151 -16.57 14.39 21.24
C ILE A 151 -16.63 13.10 20.41
N MET A 152 -17.35 12.08 20.89
CA MET A 152 -17.55 10.85 20.11
C MET A 152 -18.41 11.11 18.86
N GLU A 153 -19.46 11.91 18.98
CA GLU A 153 -20.39 12.19 17.89
C GLU A 153 -19.74 12.96 16.74
N THR A 154 -18.78 13.84 17.05
CA THR A 154 -18.02 14.59 16.02
C THR A 154 -17.14 13.65 15.21
N LEU A 155 -16.47 12.70 15.87
CA LEU A 155 -15.70 11.65 15.20
C LEU A 155 -16.60 10.77 14.32
N GLU A 156 -17.75 10.30 14.84
CA GLU A 156 -18.67 9.44 14.08
C GLU A 156 -19.26 10.16 12.85
N ALA A 157 -19.60 11.45 12.97
CA ALA A 157 -20.07 12.25 11.84
C ALA A 157 -19.01 12.42 10.75
N GLN A 158 -17.76 12.65 11.15
CA GLN A 158 -16.62 12.74 10.23
C GLN A 158 -16.34 11.38 9.56
N GLU A 159 -16.35 10.28 10.32
CA GLU A 159 -16.19 8.92 9.79
C GLU A 159 -17.27 8.57 8.77
N LYS A 160 -18.54 8.88 9.06
CA LYS A 160 -19.65 8.67 8.14
C LYS A 160 -19.43 9.40 6.82
N ARG A 161 -19.05 10.68 6.89
CA ARG A 161 -18.75 11.50 5.71
C ARG A 161 -17.57 10.94 4.92
N ASN A 162 -16.50 10.55 5.60
CA ASN A 162 -15.30 10.01 4.96
C ASN A 162 -15.57 8.68 4.27
N LEU A 163 -16.32 7.77 4.90
CA LEU A 163 -16.73 6.51 4.30
C LEU A 163 -17.60 6.73 3.06
N GLN A 164 -18.64 7.55 3.15
CA GLN A 164 -19.51 7.86 2.00
C GLN A 164 -18.70 8.46 0.84
N THR A 165 -17.78 9.38 1.14
CA THR A 165 -16.90 10.01 0.14
C THR A 165 -15.95 9.00 -0.49
N ALA A 166 -15.35 8.11 0.30
CA ALA A 166 -14.45 7.06 -0.19
C ALA A 166 -15.20 6.05 -1.07
N TYR A 167 -16.39 5.61 -0.65
CA TYR A 167 -17.25 4.72 -1.42
C TYR A 167 -17.69 5.35 -2.74
N ALA A 168 -18.05 6.63 -2.75
CA ALA A 168 -18.37 7.37 -3.97
C ALA A 168 -17.15 7.48 -4.92
N SER A 169 -15.99 7.82 -4.37
CA SER A 169 -14.73 7.99 -5.13
C SER A 169 -14.25 6.68 -5.76
N GLN A 170 -14.40 5.57 -5.05
CA GLN A 170 -13.99 4.24 -5.50
C GLN A 170 -15.10 3.45 -6.20
N ARG A 171 -16.23 4.09 -6.52
CA ARG A 171 -17.38 3.50 -7.21
C ARG A 171 -17.89 2.20 -6.57
N GLY A 172 -17.97 2.15 -5.24
CA GLY A 172 -18.57 1.02 -4.52
C GLY A 172 -17.66 -0.19 -4.28
N ALA A 173 -16.39 -0.15 -4.68
CA ALA A 173 -15.45 -1.24 -4.41
C ALA A 173 -14.91 -1.21 -2.97
N ALA A 174 -15.47 -2.03 -2.10
CA ALA A 174 -15.10 -2.14 -0.68
C ALA A 174 -13.60 -2.44 -0.50
N GLY A 175 -13.00 -3.31 -1.31
CA GLY A 175 -11.57 -3.61 -1.22
C GLY A 175 -10.67 -2.40 -1.52
N ARG A 176 -11.09 -1.54 -2.46
CA ARG A 176 -10.37 -0.30 -2.78
C ARG A 176 -10.62 0.80 -1.76
N VAL A 177 -11.83 0.87 -1.20
CA VAL A 177 -12.17 1.78 -0.11
C VAL A 177 -11.34 1.46 1.13
N ALA A 178 -11.27 0.18 1.52
CA ALA A 178 -10.44 -0.26 2.64
C ALA A 178 -8.98 0.17 2.45
N TRP A 179 -8.42 -0.09 1.26
CA TRP A 179 -7.04 0.30 0.94
C TRP A 179 -6.83 1.82 0.95
N ALA A 180 -7.76 2.60 0.38
CA ALA A 180 -7.67 4.05 0.33
C ALA A 180 -7.69 4.69 1.74
N LEU A 181 -8.45 4.11 2.66
CA LEU A 181 -8.53 4.55 4.05
C LEU A 181 -7.46 3.89 4.96
N GLY A 182 -6.58 3.02 4.43
CA GLY A 182 -5.59 2.32 5.28
C GLY A 182 -6.22 1.38 6.32
N LEU A 183 -7.39 0.81 5.98
CA LEU A 183 -8.14 -0.16 6.76
C LEU A 183 -7.97 -1.57 6.20
N SER A 184 -7.94 -2.57 7.08
CA SER A 184 -8.14 -3.95 6.69
C SER A 184 -9.62 -4.21 6.31
N PRO A 185 -9.93 -5.23 5.51
CA PRO A 185 -11.31 -5.54 5.14
C PRO A 185 -12.22 -5.78 6.35
N SER A 186 -11.69 -6.40 7.41
CA SER A 186 -12.44 -6.63 8.65
C SER A 186 -12.69 -5.36 9.45
N GLU A 187 -11.74 -4.42 9.47
CA GLU A 187 -11.91 -3.12 10.13
C GLU A 187 -12.96 -2.27 9.40
N LEU A 188 -12.95 -2.28 8.06
CA LEU A 188 -13.96 -1.59 7.27
C LEU A 188 -15.37 -2.13 7.53
N GLN A 189 -15.52 -3.46 7.59
CA GLN A 189 -16.80 -4.09 7.93
C GLN A 189 -17.27 -3.70 9.34
N ARG A 190 -16.39 -3.79 10.34
CA ARG A 190 -16.71 -3.36 11.71
C ARG A 190 -17.07 -1.89 11.80
N LEU A 191 -16.37 -1.01 11.07
CA LEU A 191 -16.64 0.43 11.06
C LEU A 191 -18.00 0.74 10.42
N THR A 192 -18.30 0.09 9.29
CA THR A 192 -19.57 0.25 8.58
C THR A 192 -20.75 -0.20 9.45
N HIS A 193 -20.59 -1.34 10.14
CA HIS A 193 -21.59 -1.84 11.08
C HIS A 193 -21.74 -0.93 12.31
N ALA A 194 -20.63 -0.48 12.91
CA ALA A 194 -20.66 0.40 14.08
C ALA A 194 -21.34 1.75 13.80
N LEU A 195 -21.23 2.27 12.58
CA LEU A 195 -21.85 3.52 12.16
C LEU A 195 -23.26 3.34 11.54
N LEU A 196 -23.78 2.11 11.50
CA LEU A 196 -25.07 1.75 10.90
C LEU A 196 -25.21 2.21 9.44
N LEU A 197 -24.13 2.09 8.65
CA LEU A 197 -24.07 2.56 7.26
C LEU A 197 -24.27 1.46 6.23
N GLU A 198 -24.65 0.25 6.65
CA GLU A 198 -24.74 -0.91 5.76
C GLU A 198 -25.73 -0.67 4.61
N GLU A 199 -26.92 -0.14 4.91
CA GLU A 199 -27.93 0.17 3.91
C GLU A 199 -27.49 1.27 2.94
N GLU A 200 -26.88 2.35 3.48
CA GLU A 200 -26.42 3.49 2.67
C GLU A 200 -25.27 3.07 1.73
N VAL A 201 -24.32 2.29 2.24
CA VAL A 201 -23.22 1.74 1.46
C VAL A 201 -23.73 0.78 0.40
N GLU A 202 -24.67 -0.09 0.74
CA GLU A 202 -25.20 -1.07 -0.21
C GLU A 202 -26.05 -0.41 -1.30
N ALA A 203 -26.85 0.62 -0.97
CA ALA A 203 -27.57 1.44 -1.96
C ALA A 203 -26.62 2.14 -2.93
N LEU A 204 -25.50 2.67 -2.43
CA LEU A 204 -24.47 3.29 -3.25
C LEU A 204 -23.76 2.26 -4.13
N ARG A 205 -23.46 1.07 -3.60
CA ARG A 205 -22.92 -0.05 -4.40
C ARG A 205 -23.91 -0.50 -5.46
N GLU A 206 -25.20 -0.58 -5.15
CA GLU A 206 -26.24 -0.95 -6.10
C GLU A 206 -26.33 0.03 -7.26
N ARG A 207 -26.29 1.33 -6.97
CA ARG A 207 -26.22 2.37 -8.00
C ARG A 207 -25.05 2.13 -8.96
N PHE A 208 -23.85 1.87 -8.45
CA PHE A 208 -22.68 1.60 -9.30
C PHE A 208 -22.74 0.26 -10.01
N ARG A 209 -23.33 -0.78 -9.41
CA ARG A 209 -23.61 -2.05 -10.10
C ARG A 209 -24.49 -1.81 -11.32
N ASN A 210 -25.55 -1.04 -11.16
CA ASN A 210 -26.48 -0.73 -12.23
C ASN A 210 -25.82 0.15 -13.30
N GLU A 211 -25.01 1.13 -12.92
CA GLU A 211 -24.23 1.97 -13.86
C GLU A 211 -23.27 1.13 -14.71
N VAL A 212 -22.53 0.20 -14.08
CA VAL A 212 -21.60 -0.69 -14.78
C VAL A 212 -22.33 -1.62 -15.74
N LEU A 213 -23.49 -2.16 -15.35
CA LEU A 213 -24.29 -3.03 -16.21
C LEU A 213 -25.01 -2.27 -17.34
N ALA A 214 -25.38 -1.00 -17.11
CA ALA A 214 -26.06 -0.16 -18.10
C ALA A 214 -25.11 0.49 -19.12
N THR A 215 -23.78 0.43 -18.89
CA THR A 215 -22.81 1.03 -19.80
C THR A 215 -22.90 0.36 -21.18
N SER A 216 -23.17 1.17 -22.22
CA SER A 216 -23.26 0.72 -23.62
C SER A 216 -21.93 0.83 -24.39
N HIS A 217 -20.93 1.51 -23.83
CA HIS A 217 -19.63 1.71 -24.48
C HIS A 217 -18.75 0.46 -24.37
N LEU A 218 -18.57 -0.23 -25.50
CA LEU A 218 -17.81 -1.48 -25.60
C LEU A 218 -16.39 -1.36 -25.01
N THR A 219 -15.64 -0.31 -25.35
CA THR A 219 -14.27 -0.09 -24.85
C THR A 219 -14.19 -0.06 -23.33
N HIS A 220 -15.12 0.64 -22.68
CA HIS A 220 -15.17 0.71 -21.23
C HIS A 220 -15.51 -0.66 -20.62
N ARG A 221 -16.43 -1.40 -21.22
CA ARG A 221 -16.77 -2.76 -20.75
C ARG A 221 -15.60 -3.74 -20.90
N LEU A 222 -14.84 -3.63 -21.99
CA LEU A 222 -13.64 -4.45 -22.21
C LEU A 222 -12.52 -4.11 -21.22
N ASP A 223 -12.35 -2.83 -20.86
CA ASP A 223 -11.40 -2.43 -19.81
C ASP A 223 -11.82 -2.96 -18.42
N LEU A 224 -13.12 -2.91 -18.11
CA LEU A 224 -13.67 -3.47 -16.88
C LEU A 224 -13.51 -4.99 -16.79
N LEU A 225 -13.58 -5.70 -17.92
CA LEU A 225 -13.28 -7.13 -17.99
C LEU A 225 -11.83 -7.43 -17.54
N GLY A 226 -10.90 -6.48 -17.70
CA GLY A 226 -9.54 -6.61 -17.17
C GLY A 226 -9.44 -6.47 -15.64
N LYS A 227 -10.47 -5.93 -15.00
CA LYS A 227 -10.53 -5.61 -13.56
C LYS A 227 -11.37 -6.65 -12.80
N ASP A 228 -11.04 -7.93 -12.96
CA ASP A 228 -11.76 -9.06 -12.37
C ASP A 228 -12.01 -8.90 -10.86
N LYS A 229 -10.99 -8.49 -10.10
CA LYS A 229 -11.10 -8.28 -8.64
C LYS A 229 -12.15 -7.23 -8.28
N TYR A 230 -12.27 -6.17 -9.09
CA TYR A 230 -13.25 -5.10 -8.87
C TYR A 230 -14.69 -5.60 -9.16
N LEU A 231 -14.87 -6.35 -10.25
CA LEU A 231 -16.18 -6.92 -10.59
C LEU A 231 -16.63 -8.00 -9.59
N ALA A 232 -15.68 -8.76 -9.05
CA ALA A 232 -15.91 -9.73 -7.99
C ALA A 232 -16.30 -9.03 -6.68
N ASP A 233 -15.58 -7.96 -6.31
CA ASP A 233 -15.87 -7.15 -5.12
C ASP A 233 -17.24 -6.46 -5.21
N LEU A 234 -17.69 -6.06 -6.40
CA LEU A 234 -19.06 -5.58 -6.62
C LEU A 234 -20.11 -6.69 -6.70
N GLY A 235 -19.73 -7.97 -6.78
CA GLY A 235 -20.67 -9.09 -6.90
C GLY A 235 -21.36 -9.23 -8.26
N ILE A 236 -20.93 -8.49 -9.29
CA ILE A 236 -21.55 -8.50 -10.62
C ILE A 236 -20.79 -9.30 -11.67
N GLN A 237 -19.62 -9.85 -11.33
CA GLN A 237 -18.71 -10.50 -12.28
C GLN A 237 -19.42 -11.48 -13.23
N LYS A 238 -20.23 -12.41 -12.71
CA LYS A 238 -20.94 -13.40 -13.53
C LYS A 238 -21.92 -12.75 -14.51
N ARG A 239 -22.78 -11.85 -14.02
CA ARG A 239 -23.80 -11.14 -14.83
C ARG A 239 -23.14 -10.25 -15.89
N PHE A 240 -22.09 -9.53 -15.52
CA PHE A 240 -21.34 -8.68 -16.42
C PHE A 240 -20.66 -9.49 -17.53
N THR A 241 -19.98 -10.58 -17.17
CA THR A 241 -19.29 -11.48 -18.10
C THR A 241 -20.26 -12.11 -19.09
N GLU A 242 -21.42 -12.58 -18.62
CA GLU A 242 -22.45 -13.18 -19.47
C GLU A 242 -23.09 -12.15 -20.41
N SER A 243 -23.40 -10.95 -19.91
CA SER A 243 -23.93 -9.85 -20.72
C SER A 243 -22.92 -9.44 -21.81
N LEU A 244 -21.64 -9.27 -21.45
CA LEU A 244 -20.58 -8.92 -22.40
C LEU A 244 -20.34 -10.04 -23.42
N ARG A 245 -20.43 -11.31 -23.01
CA ARG A 245 -20.34 -12.45 -23.93
C ARG A 245 -21.46 -12.40 -24.97
N LYS A 246 -22.72 -12.23 -24.55
CA LYS A 246 -23.88 -12.15 -25.46
C LYS A 246 -23.76 -10.97 -26.42
N GLU A 247 -23.30 -9.83 -25.92
CA GLU A 247 -23.07 -8.64 -26.73
C GLU A 247 -21.98 -8.90 -27.79
N LEU A 248 -20.81 -9.41 -27.38
CA LEU A 248 -19.73 -9.73 -28.32
C LEU A 248 -20.14 -10.79 -29.34
N GLU A 249 -20.88 -11.82 -28.95
CA GLU A 249 -21.41 -12.80 -29.91
C GLU A 249 -22.34 -12.15 -30.96
N ARG A 250 -23.15 -11.15 -30.56
CA ARG A 250 -23.98 -10.39 -31.49
C ARG A 250 -23.14 -9.55 -32.45
N LEU A 251 -22.19 -8.78 -31.91
CA LEU A 251 -21.31 -7.92 -32.71
C LEU A 251 -20.45 -8.74 -33.68
N VAL A 252 -20.00 -9.91 -33.24
CA VAL A 252 -19.27 -10.84 -34.10
C VAL A 252 -20.17 -11.34 -35.23
N LYS A 253 -21.39 -11.83 -34.95
CA LYS A 253 -22.32 -12.26 -36.00
C LYS A 253 -22.55 -11.19 -37.07
N ASP A 254 -22.69 -9.93 -36.67
CA ASP A 254 -22.89 -8.79 -37.57
C ASP A 254 -21.64 -8.43 -38.40
N SER A 255 -20.47 -8.98 -38.03
CA SER A 255 -19.17 -8.73 -38.69
C SER A 255 -18.49 -9.97 -39.24
N MET A 256 -19.11 -11.16 -39.12
CA MET A 256 -18.59 -12.43 -39.60
C MET A 256 -18.38 -12.45 -41.12
N SER A 257 -19.19 -11.72 -41.90
CA SER A 257 -19.06 -11.67 -43.37
C SER A 257 -17.78 -10.99 -43.84
N ASP A 258 -17.21 -10.11 -43.01
CA ASP A 258 -16.17 -9.17 -43.41
C ASP A 258 -14.77 -9.60 -42.96
N ALA A 259 -14.65 -10.78 -42.32
CA ALA A 259 -13.42 -11.25 -41.70
C ALA A 259 -13.08 -12.70 -42.08
N THR A 260 -11.81 -12.95 -42.38
CA THR A 260 -11.26 -14.28 -42.70
C THR A 260 -10.63 -14.96 -41.49
N ASP A 261 -9.97 -14.18 -40.62
CA ASP A 261 -9.23 -14.65 -39.45
C ASP A 261 -9.74 -14.01 -38.15
N LEU A 262 -9.44 -14.65 -37.00
CA LEU A 262 -9.84 -14.14 -35.68
C LEU A 262 -9.30 -12.73 -35.40
N HIS A 263 -8.07 -12.43 -35.81
CA HIS A 263 -7.48 -11.10 -35.66
C HIS A 263 -8.13 -10.07 -36.61
N SER A 264 -8.47 -10.49 -37.83
CA SER A 264 -9.25 -9.66 -38.76
C SER A 264 -10.63 -9.34 -38.19
N LEU A 265 -11.30 -10.33 -37.60
CA LEU A 265 -12.60 -10.17 -36.95
C LEU A 265 -12.52 -9.19 -35.78
N ALA A 266 -11.51 -9.32 -34.91
CA ALA A 266 -11.28 -8.37 -33.82
C ALA A 266 -11.02 -6.95 -34.33
N ASN A 267 -10.30 -6.79 -35.45
CA ASN A 267 -10.10 -5.50 -36.10
C ASN A 267 -11.39 -4.91 -36.70
N VAL A 268 -12.21 -5.72 -37.36
CA VAL A 268 -13.49 -5.27 -37.92
C VAL A 268 -14.46 -4.85 -36.81
N VAL A 269 -14.61 -5.66 -35.76
CA VAL A 269 -15.43 -5.32 -34.59
C VAL A 269 -14.89 -4.06 -33.91
N GLY A 270 -13.58 -3.97 -33.73
CA GLY A 270 -12.93 -2.80 -33.14
C GLY A 270 -13.17 -1.51 -33.93
N ARG A 271 -13.07 -1.56 -35.27
CA ARG A 271 -13.36 -0.42 -36.14
C ARG A 271 -14.83 0.00 -36.12
N LYS A 272 -15.76 -0.97 -36.17
CA LYS A 272 -17.20 -0.68 -36.18
C LYS A 272 -17.71 -0.10 -34.85
N HIS A 273 -17.11 -0.50 -33.72
CA HIS A 273 -17.59 -0.13 -32.38
C HIS A 273 -16.64 0.78 -31.58
N GLY A 274 -15.58 1.30 -32.21
CA GLY A 274 -14.66 2.25 -31.59
C GLY A 274 -13.82 1.64 -30.45
N ALA A 275 -13.51 0.34 -30.53
CA ALA A 275 -12.76 -0.39 -29.53
C ALA A 275 -11.37 -0.83 -30.04
N PRO A 276 -10.31 -0.80 -29.22
CA PRO A 276 -9.01 -1.35 -29.59
C PRO A 276 -9.09 -2.85 -29.88
N ALA A 277 -8.56 -3.29 -31.03
CA ALA A 277 -8.58 -4.69 -31.45
C ALA A 277 -7.88 -5.64 -30.46
N GLU A 278 -6.85 -5.14 -29.75
CA GLU A 278 -6.16 -5.87 -28.68
C GLU A 278 -7.10 -6.22 -27.51
N LEU A 279 -7.96 -5.27 -27.11
CA LEU A 279 -8.92 -5.50 -26.03
C LEU A 279 -10.01 -6.50 -26.44
N VAL A 280 -10.45 -6.43 -27.69
CA VAL A 280 -11.41 -7.38 -28.27
C VAL A 280 -10.83 -8.79 -28.34
N THR A 281 -9.58 -8.93 -28.80
CA THR A 281 -8.88 -10.22 -28.88
C THR A 281 -8.71 -10.85 -27.50
N ARG A 282 -8.22 -10.08 -26.52
CA ARG A 282 -8.11 -10.53 -25.12
C ARG A 282 -9.46 -10.90 -24.51
N ALA A 283 -10.52 -10.19 -24.88
CA ALA A 283 -11.86 -10.53 -24.42
C ALA A 283 -12.34 -11.85 -25.02
N PHE A 284 -12.08 -12.14 -26.29
CA PHE A 284 -12.39 -13.46 -26.86
C PHE A 284 -11.67 -14.59 -26.12
N GLU A 285 -10.41 -14.39 -25.74
CA GLU A 285 -9.64 -15.36 -24.96
C GLU A 285 -10.23 -15.54 -23.55
N ARG A 286 -10.42 -14.45 -22.81
CA ARG A 286 -10.93 -14.48 -21.42
C ARG A 286 -12.35 -15.01 -21.32
N LEU A 287 -13.18 -14.78 -22.33
CA LEU A 287 -14.58 -15.24 -22.35
C LEU A 287 -14.74 -16.67 -22.90
N GLY A 288 -13.66 -17.27 -23.39
CA GLY A 288 -13.65 -18.62 -23.98
C GLY A 288 -14.32 -18.70 -25.35
N LEU A 289 -14.33 -17.60 -26.12
CA LEU A 289 -14.99 -17.53 -27.42
C LEU A 289 -14.08 -17.94 -28.59
N THR A 290 -12.77 -17.98 -28.39
CA THR A 290 -11.77 -18.20 -29.45
C THR A 290 -12.01 -19.48 -30.27
N GLU A 291 -12.24 -20.62 -29.63
CA GLU A 291 -12.46 -21.88 -30.33
C GLU A 291 -13.77 -21.91 -31.12
N LYS A 292 -14.84 -21.37 -30.54
CA LYS A 292 -16.15 -21.27 -31.18
C LYS A 292 -16.08 -20.38 -32.41
N LEU A 293 -15.43 -19.22 -32.29
CA LEU A 293 -15.25 -18.28 -33.39
C LEU A 293 -14.35 -18.82 -34.50
N ARG A 294 -13.25 -19.51 -34.15
CA ARG A 294 -12.40 -20.20 -35.14
C ARG A 294 -13.18 -21.26 -35.92
N LYS A 295 -13.99 -22.09 -35.26
CA LYS A 295 -14.85 -23.08 -35.92
C LYS A 295 -15.81 -22.39 -36.90
N GLN A 296 -16.47 -21.31 -36.49
CA GLN A 296 -17.40 -20.55 -37.32
C GLN A 296 -16.72 -19.90 -38.54
N LEU A 297 -15.54 -19.31 -38.38
CA LEU A 297 -14.73 -18.77 -39.48
C LEU A 297 -14.29 -19.87 -40.44
N SER A 298 -13.82 -21.01 -39.92
CA SER A 298 -13.40 -22.14 -40.77
C SER A 298 -14.55 -22.75 -41.58
N SER A 299 -15.76 -22.85 -40.99
CA SER A 299 -16.94 -23.32 -41.71
C SER A 299 -17.38 -22.37 -42.82
N GLN A 300 -17.10 -21.07 -42.68
CA GLN A 300 -17.42 -20.07 -43.68
C GLN A 300 -16.43 -20.10 -44.85
N THR A 301 -15.14 -20.33 -44.57
CA THR A 301 -14.11 -20.51 -45.61
C THR A 301 -14.26 -21.81 -46.41
N VAL A 302 -14.98 -22.80 -45.88
CA VAL A 302 -15.28 -24.07 -46.59
C VAL A 302 -16.59 -23.98 -47.40
N ASN A 303 -17.42 -22.96 -47.16
CA ASN A 303 -18.66 -22.70 -47.91
C ASN A 303 -18.62 -21.60 -49.00
N PRO A 304 -17.52 -21.37 -49.77
CA PRO A 304 -17.58 -20.50 -50.94
C PRO A 304 -17.89 -21.32 -52.20
N SER A 305 -18.96 -22.12 -52.22
CA SER A 305 -19.50 -22.72 -53.47
C SER A 305 -20.92 -23.28 -53.26
N HIS A 306 -21.94 -22.44 -53.43
CA HIS A 306 -23.20 -22.69 -54.17
C HIS A 306 -24.31 -21.74 -53.73
#